data_AF-A0AA39A4H9-F1
#
_entry.id   AF-A0AA39A4H9-F1
#
_cell.length_a   1.000
_cell.length_b   1.000
_cell.length_c   1.000
_cell.angle_alpha   90.00
_cell.angle_beta   90.00
_cell.angle_gamma   90.00
#
_symmetry.space_group_name_H-M   'P 1'
#
loop_
_entity.id
_entity.type
_entity.pdbx_description
1 polymer ?
#
loop_
_entity_poly.entity_id
_entity_poly.type
_entity_poly.pdbx_seq_one_letter_code
_entity_poly.pdbx_strand_id
1 'polypeptide(L)'
;MEEIREAALAYYEAGTQEQRQLAWAFFQTLDVDGDGTVSVQEFVNFLRGRGYRLLDNPSFFQALDRDGNGCLDFYEVLTLYYIIKSGRPFCDGCGVFLKGLFFTCLNCYESSHTTFDLCSACYRGKRFSHQHAAILDNYTLLTHKRLTTMGGLGQPNMSQGSLNV
;
A
#
# COMPACT_ATOMS: atom_id res chain seq x y z
N MET A 1 -7.13 6.39 -7.44
CA MET A 1 -7.89 6.04 -6.23
C MET A 1 -9.01 5.08 -6.59
N GLU A 2 -9.67 5.25 -7.73
CA GLU A 2 -10.77 4.37 -8.14
C GLU A 2 -10.46 2.88 -8.11
N GLU A 3 -9.35 2.43 -8.71
CA GLU A 3 -8.95 1.01 -8.64
C GLU A 3 -8.80 0.49 -7.20
N ILE A 4 -8.37 1.35 -6.26
CA ILE A 4 -8.22 1.01 -4.84
C ILE A 4 -9.59 0.94 -4.17
N ARG A 5 -10.54 1.84 -4.52
CA ARG A 5 -11.92 1.82 -4.02
C ARG A 5 -12.63 0.55 -4.45
N GLU A 6 -12.56 0.22 -5.73
CA GLU A 6 -13.15 -1.01 -6.28
C GLU A 6 -12.55 -2.26 -5.64
N ALA A 7 -11.23 -2.30 -5.45
CA ALA A 7 -10.60 -3.39 -4.73
C ALA A 7 -11.09 -3.46 -3.27
N ALA A 8 -11.16 -2.34 -2.56
CA ALA A 8 -11.62 -2.28 -1.17
C ALA A 8 -13.06 -2.82 -1.04
N LEU A 9 -13.96 -2.41 -1.94
CA LEU A 9 -15.33 -2.91 -2.00
C LEU A 9 -15.37 -4.41 -2.31
N ALA A 10 -14.64 -4.88 -3.31
CA ALA A 10 -14.57 -6.29 -3.66
C ALA A 10 -14.06 -7.17 -2.50
N TYR A 11 -13.03 -6.73 -1.78
CA TYR A 11 -12.52 -7.44 -0.60
C TYR A 11 -13.54 -7.46 0.55
N TYR A 12 -14.28 -6.36 0.76
CA TYR A 12 -15.32 -6.28 1.78
C TYR A 12 -16.50 -7.20 1.46
N GLU A 13 -16.97 -7.19 0.22
CA GLU A 13 -18.07 -8.02 -0.25
C GLU A 13 -17.70 -9.51 -0.29
N ALA A 14 -16.48 -9.87 -0.69
CA ALA A 14 -16.01 -11.25 -0.65
C ALA A 14 -15.64 -11.72 0.77
N GLY A 15 -15.49 -10.80 1.72
CA GLY A 15 -15.01 -11.08 3.07
C GLY A 15 -16.04 -11.80 3.95
N THR A 16 -15.53 -12.49 4.97
CA THR A 16 -16.36 -13.13 6.01
C THR A 16 -17.08 -12.10 6.86
N GLN A 17 -18.07 -12.54 7.65
CA GLN A 17 -18.78 -11.68 8.58
C GLN A 17 -17.82 -11.00 9.57
N GLU A 18 -16.83 -11.72 10.08
CA GLU A 18 -15.80 -11.18 10.97
C GLU A 18 -14.96 -10.11 10.27
N GLN A 19 -14.57 -10.33 9.01
CA GLN A 19 -13.80 -9.35 8.24
C GLN A 19 -14.58 -8.06 8.00
N ARG A 20 -15.89 -8.16 7.72
CA ARG A 20 -16.77 -7.00 7.58
C ARG A 20 -16.97 -6.27 8.91
N GLN A 21 -17.14 -7.01 10.00
CA GLN A 21 -17.21 -6.44 11.35
C GLN A 21 -15.93 -5.71 11.75
N LEU A 22 -14.75 -6.22 11.36
CA LEU A 22 -13.48 -5.54 11.59
C LEU A 22 -13.38 -4.22 10.81
N ALA A 23 -13.88 -4.16 9.58
CA ALA A 23 -13.93 -2.92 8.80
C ALA A 23 -14.90 -1.91 9.43
N TRP A 24 -16.07 -2.38 9.90
CA TRP A 24 -17.02 -1.54 10.65
C TRP A 24 -16.42 -1.03 11.97
N ALA A 25 -15.81 -1.90 12.76
CA ALA A 25 -15.15 -1.52 14.00
C ALA A 25 -14.01 -0.53 13.74
N PHE A 26 -13.28 -0.67 12.63
CA PHE A 26 -12.28 0.32 12.23
C PHE A 26 -12.91 1.69 11.96
N PHE A 27 -14.02 1.77 11.21
CA PHE A 27 -14.76 3.01 11.00
C PHE A 27 -15.16 3.67 12.34
N GLN A 28 -15.74 2.89 13.26
CA GLN A 28 -16.12 3.37 14.59
C GLN A 28 -14.95 3.84 15.45
N THR A 29 -13.70 3.45 15.14
CA THR A 29 -12.52 3.99 15.85
C THR A 29 -12.07 5.34 15.32
N LEU A 30 -12.51 5.73 14.13
CA LEU A 30 -12.26 7.05 13.55
C LEU A 30 -13.41 8.02 13.87
N ASP A 31 -14.66 7.58 13.76
CA ASP A 31 -15.87 8.36 14.11
C ASP A 31 -16.02 8.42 15.64
N VAL A 32 -15.42 9.44 16.26
CA VAL A 32 -15.30 9.58 17.71
C VAL A 32 -16.57 10.17 18.31
N ASP A 33 -17.20 11.11 17.62
CA ASP A 33 -18.43 11.75 18.09
C ASP A 33 -19.71 10.98 17.70
N GLY A 34 -19.61 10.00 16.80
CA GLY A 34 -20.69 9.08 16.43
C GLY A 34 -21.71 9.71 15.49
N ASP A 35 -21.33 10.73 14.72
CA ASP A 35 -22.23 11.41 13.79
C ASP A 35 -22.49 10.63 12.49
N GLY A 36 -21.80 9.49 12.31
CA GLY A 36 -21.92 8.61 11.16
C GLY A 36 -21.01 8.98 10.00
N THR A 37 -20.11 9.95 10.19
CA THR A 37 -19.07 10.34 9.25
C THR A 37 -17.74 10.56 9.98
N VAL A 38 -16.64 10.67 9.24
CA VAL A 38 -15.34 11.01 9.83
C VAL A 38 -14.90 12.37 9.35
N SER A 39 -14.81 13.32 10.28
CA SER A 39 -14.29 14.65 10.00
C SER A 39 -12.78 14.64 9.72
N VAL A 40 -12.28 15.69 9.07
CA VAL A 40 -10.83 15.89 8.86
C VAL A 40 -10.07 15.84 10.18
N GLN A 41 -10.63 16.38 11.25
CA GLN A 41 -9.97 16.46 12.56
C GLN A 41 -9.84 15.08 13.20
N GLU A 42 -10.88 14.26 13.14
CA GLU A 42 -10.86 12.88 13.62
C GLU A 42 -9.86 12.02 12.85
N PHE A 43 -9.88 12.14 11.51
CA PHE A 43 -8.93 11.48 10.64
C PHE A 43 -7.47 11.81 11.00
N VAL A 44 -7.13 13.10 11.13
CA VAL A 44 -5.78 13.56 11.50
C VAL A 44 -5.38 13.05 12.88
N ASN A 45 -6.28 13.12 13.85
CA ASN A 45 -6.02 12.63 15.21
C ASN A 45 -5.73 11.14 15.24
N PHE A 46 -6.52 10.34 14.51
CA PHE A 46 -6.32 8.90 14.38
C PHE A 46 -4.94 8.57 13.78
N LEU A 47 -4.58 9.20 12.66
CA LEU A 47 -3.31 8.93 11.98
C LEU A 47 -2.10 9.28 12.85
N ARG A 48 -2.14 10.42 13.53
CA ARG A 48 -1.07 10.85 14.45
C ARG A 48 -0.93 9.90 15.62
N GLY A 49 -2.05 9.49 16.22
CA GLY A 49 -2.06 8.54 17.35
C GLY A 49 -1.52 7.16 16.99
N ARG A 50 -1.65 6.74 15.72
CA ARG A 50 -1.19 5.43 15.22
C ARG A 50 0.17 5.47 14.51
N GLY A 51 0.81 6.63 14.41
CA GLY A 51 2.12 6.78 13.76
C GLY A 51 2.08 6.80 12.23
N TYR A 52 0.92 6.93 11.61
CA TYR A 52 0.73 6.99 10.16
C TYR A 52 1.02 8.39 9.58
N ARG A 53 2.18 8.96 9.91
CA ARG A 53 2.52 10.35 9.57
C ARG A 53 2.52 10.66 8.08
N LEU A 54 2.79 9.67 7.22
CA LEU A 54 2.78 9.84 5.77
C LEU A 54 1.37 9.97 5.18
N LEU A 55 0.36 9.46 5.88
CA LEU A 55 -1.06 9.61 5.52
C LEU A 55 -1.64 10.94 6.03
N ASP A 56 -0.97 11.62 6.98
CA ASP A 56 -1.37 12.91 7.57
C ASP A 56 -1.06 14.07 6.62
N ASN A 57 -1.67 14.04 5.43
CA ASN A 57 -1.55 15.07 4.40
C ASN A 57 -2.96 15.46 3.92
N PRO A 58 -3.29 16.76 3.83
CA PRO A 58 -4.60 17.22 3.34
C PRO A 58 -4.99 16.64 1.98
N SER A 59 -4.02 16.47 1.08
CA SER A 59 -4.27 15.90 -0.25
C SER A 59 -4.67 14.42 -0.21
N PHE A 60 -4.30 13.70 0.85
CA PHE A 60 -4.67 12.30 1.03
C PHE A 60 -6.11 12.17 1.52
N PHE A 61 -6.54 13.02 2.47
CA PHE A 61 -7.94 13.12 2.87
C PHE A 61 -8.84 13.42 1.66
N GLN A 62 -8.51 14.47 0.91
CA GLN A 62 -9.22 14.84 -0.32
C GLN A 62 -9.21 13.73 -1.40
N ALA A 63 -8.21 12.84 -1.37
CA ALA A 63 -8.16 11.71 -2.28
C ALA A 63 -9.07 10.55 -1.83
N LEU A 64 -9.42 10.48 -0.54
CA LEU A 64 -10.39 9.53 0.00
C LEU A 64 -11.81 10.06 -0.22
N ASP A 65 -12.08 11.28 0.24
CA ASP A 65 -13.31 12.06 0.08
C ASP A 65 -13.67 12.19 -1.42
N ARG A 66 -14.54 11.29 -1.88
CA ARG A 66 -14.85 11.07 -3.30
C ARG A 66 -15.93 12.04 -3.75
N ASP A 67 -16.91 12.31 -2.88
CA ASP A 67 -18.02 13.20 -3.19
C ASP A 67 -17.70 14.67 -2.89
N GLY A 68 -16.64 14.95 -2.13
CA GLY A 68 -16.16 16.29 -1.81
C GLY A 68 -16.98 16.98 -0.73
N ASN A 69 -17.69 16.23 0.11
CA ASN A 69 -18.56 16.78 1.14
C ASN A 69 -17.79 17.25 2.39
N GLY A 70 -16.48 16.96 2.49
CA GLY A 70 -15.61 17.38 3.58
C GLY A 70 -15.57 16.45 4.80
N CYS A 71 -16.26 15.32 4.74
CA CYS A 71 -16.17 14.21 5.69
C CYS A 71 -15.95 12.88 4.94
N LEU A 72 -15.68 11.79 5.67
CA LEU A 72 -15.56 10.47 5.06
C LEU A 72 -16.70 9.58 5.53
N ASP A 73 -17.47 9.04 4.59
CA ASP A 73 -18.45 8.00 4.89
C ASP A 73 -17.79 6.63 5.12
N PHE A 74 -18.60 5.62 5.47
CA PHE A 74 -18.10 4.26 5.71
C PHE A 74 -17.32 3.68 4.51
N TYR A 75 -17.77 3.90 3.27
CA TYR A 75 -17.14 3.33 2.07
C TYR A 75 -15.84 4.07 1.71
N GLU A 76 -15.75 5.36 2.01
CA GLU A 76 -14.53 6.14 1.88
C GLU A 76 -13.50 5.73 2.93
N VAL A 77 -13.92 5.50 4.17
CA VAL A 77 -13.05 4.92 5.21
C VAL A 77 -12.68 3.47 4.91
N LEU A 78 -13.56 2.69 4.27
CA LEU A 78 -13.23 1.33 3.81
C LEU A 78 -12.03 1.34 2.85
N THR A 79 -11.92 2.37 2.02
CA THR A 79 -10.76 2.57 1.14
C THR A 79 -9.48 2.80 1.95
N LEU A 80 -9.53 3.63 3.01
CA LEU A 80 -8.41 3.82 3.94
C LEU A 80 -8.04 2.51 4.66
N TYR A 81 -9.03 1.78 5.17
CA TYR A 81 -8.84 0.51 5.83
C TYR A 81 -8.11 -0.49 4.93
N TYR A 82 -8.55 -0.60 3.67
CA TYR A 82 -7.90 -1.44 2.68
C TYR A 82 -6.45 -1.00 2.38
N ILE A 83 -6.19 0.31 2.25
CA ILE A 83 -4.83 0.85 2.06
C ILE A 83 -3.90 0.44 3.19
N ILE A 84 -4.35 0.59 4.45
CA ILE A 84 -3.56 0.24 5.63
C ILE A 84 -3.35 -1.27 5.71
N LYS A 85 -4.40 -2.07 5.51
CA LYS A 85 -4.33 -3.54 5.62
C LYS A 85 -3.51 -4.20 4.52
N SER A 86 -3.55 -3.64 3.31
CA SER A 86 -2.75 -4.14 2.19
C SER A 86 -1.28 -3.72 2.25
N GLY A 87 -0.91 -2.85 3.21
CA GLY A 87 0.47 -2.40 3.38
C GLY A 87 1.00 -1.58 2.20
N ARG A 88 0.11 -0.83 1.52
CA ARG A 88 0.51 -0.03 0.35
C ARG A 88 1.57 1.01 0.74
N PRO A 89 2.75 0.99 0.11
CA PRO A 89 3.87 1.80 0.57
C PRO A 89 3.81 3.25 0.09
N PHE A 90 4.73 4.04 0.62
CA PHE A 90 5.06 5.36 0.12
C PHE A 90 6.43 5.32 -0.53
N CYS A 91 6.67 6.20 -1.50
CA CYS A 91 7.98 6.30 -2.12
C CYS A 91 9.02 6.85 -1.14
N ASP A 92 10.07 6.11 -0.82
CA ASP A 92 11.18 6.57 0.03
C ASP A 92 11.98 7.73 -0.59
N GLY A 93 11.95 7.87 -1.92
CA GLY A 93 12.61 8.98 -2.61
C GLY A 93 11.88 10.33 -2.55
N CYS A 94 10.55 10.36 -2.50
CA CYS A 94 9.78 11.62 -2.57
C CYS A 94 8.53 11.70 -1.68
N GLY A 95 8.23 10.65 -0.92
CA GLY A 95 7.08 10.58 0.00
C GLY A 95 5.71 10.42 -0.67
N VAL A 96 5.63 10.25 -1.99
CA VAL A 96 4.32 10.09 -2.66
C VAL A 96 3.72 8.71 -2.34
N PHE A 97 2.41 8.67 -2.10
CA PHE A 97 1.67 7.42 -1.93
C PHE A 97 1.65 6.59 -3.22
N LEU A 98 2.04 5.32 -3.12
CA LEU A 98 2.19 4.42 -4.27
C LEU A 98 0.87 3.70 -4.58
N LYS A 99 0.10 4.30 -5.50
CA LYS A 99 -1.27 3.84 -5.84
C LYS A 99 -1.33 2.59 -6.74
N GLY A 100 -0.27 2.33 -7.51
CA GLY A 100 -0.25 1.29 -8.55
C GLY A 100 1.12 0.63 -8.64
N LEU A 101 1.67 0.51 -9.85
CA LEU A 101 3.01 -0.04 -10.05
C LEU A 101 4.06 0.75 -9.26
N PHE A 102 4.85 0.04 -8.48
CA PHE A 102 5.98 0.58 -7.72
C PHE A 102 7.15 -0.38 -7.76
N PHE A 103 8.32 0.14 -7.44
CA PHE A 103 9.58 -0.60 -7.38
C PHE A 103 9.99 -0.80 -5.93
N THR A 104 10.42 -2.00 -5.56
CA THR A 104 10.81 -2.31 -4.18
C THR A 104 12.12 -3.08 -4.15
N CYS A 105 12.94 -2.82 -3.13
CA CYS A 105 14.16 -3.56 -2.91
C CYS A 105 13.86 -4.98 -2.42
N LEU A 106 14.31 -5.99 -3.19
CA LEU A 106 14.14 -7.39 -2.83
C LEU A 106 14.79 -7.71 -1.48
N ASN A 107 16.02 -7.24 -1.26
CA ASN A 107 16.73 -7.50 -0.01
C ASN A 107 16.00 -6.92 1.20
N CYS A 108 15.54 -5.66 1.15
CA CYS A 108 14.78 -5.06 2.25
C CYS A 108 13.45 -5.78 2.49
N TYR A 109 12.76 -6.15 1.41
CA TYR A 109 11.51 -6.92 1.48
C TYR A 109 11.69 -8.29 2.17
N GLU A 110 12.85 -8.93 2.01
CA GLU A 110 13.12 -10.26 2.56
C GLU A 110 13.72 -10.27 3.96
N SER A 111 14.56 -9.28 4.27
CA SER A 111 15.46 -9.34 5.43
C SER A 111 15.08 -8.42 6.58
N SER A 112 14.13 -7.50 6.37
CA SER A 112 13.90 -6.42 7.34
C SER A 112 12.42 -6.16 7.61
N HIS A 113 12.16 -5.50 8.74
CA HIS A 113 10.81 -5.04 9.12
C HIS A 113 10.33 -3.84 8.31
N THR A 114 11.16 -3.28 7.42
CA THR A 114 10.88 -2.06 6.65
C THR A 114 11.24 -2.27 5.18
N THR A 115 10.31 -2.05 4.27
CA THR A 115 10.58 -2.10 2.83
C THR A 115 11.32 -0.84 2.36
N PHE A 116 11.85 -0.87 1.13
CA PHE A 116 12.38 0.30 0.46
C PHE A 116 11.73 0.40 -0.92
N ASP A 117 10.81 1.35 -1.06
CA ASP A 117 9.85 1.44 -2.15
C ASP A 117 9.99 2.76 -2.92
N LEU A 118 9.84 2.70 -4.23
CA LEU A 118 10.06 3.82 -5.13
C LEU A 118 8.94 3.93 -6.15
N CYS A 119 8.51 5.16 -6.42
CA CYS A 119 7.68 5.44 -7.58
C CYS A 119 8.52 5.32 -8.87
N SER A 120 7.86 5.10 -10.00
CA SER A 120 8.53 4.99 -11.31
C SER A 120 9.40 6.20 -11.65
N ALA A 121 8.99 7.40 -11.22
CA ALA A 121 9.76 8.62 -11.45
C ALA A 121 11.08 8.66 -10.65
N CYS A 122 11.04 8.30 -9.37
CA CYS A 122 12.25 8.24 -8.54
C CYS A 122 13.18 7.11 -8.98
N TYR A 123 12.62 5.95 -9.34
CA TYR A 123 13.42 4.83 -9.83
C TYR A 123 14.12 5.16 -11.17
N ARG A 124 13.36 5.68 -12.15
CA ARG A 124 13.90 6.10 -13.45
C ARG A 124 14.91 7.23 -13.32
N GLY A 125 14.61 8.23 -12.51
CA GLY A 125 15.44 9.41 -12.31
C GLY A 125 16.58 9.24 -11.31
N LYS A 126 16.75 8.05 -10.73
CA LYS A 126 17.75 7.76 -9.67
C LYS A 126 17.71 8.77 -8.51
N ARG A 127 16.51 9.19 -8.12
CA ARG A 127 16.27 10.15 -7.03
C ARG A 127 16.14 9.44 -5.68
N PHE A 128 17.17 8.69 -5.32
CA PHE A 128 17.22 7.93 -4.08
C PHE A 128 18.67 7.51 -3.78
N SER A 129 18.97 7.23 -2.51
CA SER A 129 20.24 6.63 -2.10
C SER A 129 19.94 5.32 -1.37
N HIS A 130 20.38 4.21 -1.94
CA HIS A 130 20.13 2.87 -1.40
C HIS A 130 21.27 1.91 -1.77
N GLN A 131 21.61 0.99 -0.87
CA GLN A 131 22.81 0.15 -0.99
C GLN A 131 22.58 -1.15 -1.77
N HIS A 132 21.35 -1.64 -1.84
CA HIS A 132 21.03 -2.86 -2.57
C HIS A 132 20.71 -2.59 -4.04
N ALA A 133 21.22 -3.46 -4.92
CA ALA A 133 21.03 -3.33 -6.37
C ALA A 133 19.74 -4.00 -6.88
N ALA A 134 19.24 -5.03 -6.20
CA ALA A 134 18.06 -5.78 -6.64
C ALA A 134 16.78 -5.03 -6.30
N ILE A 135 16.29 -4.25 -7.26
CA ILE A 135 15.03 -3.52 -7.20
C ILE A 135 14.09 -4.08 -8.28
N LEU A 136 12.93 -4.58 -7.85
CA LEU A 136 11.93 -5.21 -8.71
C LEU A 136 10.63 -4.43 -8.63
N ASP A 137 9.84 -4.40 -9.70
CA ASP A 137 8.45 -3.94 -9.57
C ASP A 137 7.61 -4.97 -8.81
N ASN A 138 6.44 -4.54 -8.31
CA ASN A 138 5.56 -5.39 -7.50
C ASN A 138 5.05 -6.65 -8.22
N TYR A 139 4.93 -6.67 -9.56
CA TYR A 139 4.55 -7.89 -10.30
C TYR A 139 5.74 -8.84 -10.45
N THR A 140 6.91 -8.30 -10.76
CA THR A 140 8.15 -9.06 -10.85
C THR A 140 8.53 -9.65 -9.49
N LEU A 141 8.31 -8.93 -8.40
CA LEU A 141 8.50 -9.44 -7.04
C LEU A 141 7.59 -10.65 -6.76
N LEU A 142 6.29 -10.57 -7.07
CA LEU A 142 5.36 -11.69 -6.88
C LEU A 142 5.77 -12.91 -7.70
N THR A 143 6.24 -12.70 -8.93
CA THR A 143 6.76 -13.76 -9.80
C THR A 143 8.02 -14.40 -9.21
N HIS A 144 8.97 -13.58 -8.76
CA HIS A 144 10.17 -14.05 -8.09
C HIS A 144 9.83 -14.88 -6.85
N LYS A 145 8.94 -14.37 -5.98
CA LYS A 145 8.48 -15.08 -4.76
C LYS A 145 7.82 -16.42 -5.07
N ARG A 146 7.01 -16.49 -6.13
CA ARG A 146 6.42 -17.75 -6.58
C ARG A 146 7.51 -18.74 -6.99
N LEU A 147 8.45 -18.31 -7.81
CA LEU A 147 9.52 -19.17 -8.32
C LEU A 147 10.47 -19.63 -7.22
N THR A 148 10.80 -18.80 -6.23
CA THR A 148 11.64 -19.21 -5.10
C THR A 148 10.94 -20.22 -4.20
N THR A 149 9.63 -20.05 -3.96
CA THR A 149 8.84 -21.01 -3.17
C THR A 149 8.66 -22.34 -3.90
N MET A 150 8.51 -22.31 -5.23
CA MET A 150 8.41 -23.53 -6.05
C MET A 150 9.76 -24.20 -6.31
N GLY A 151 10.85 -23.43 -6.43
CA GLY A 151 12.21 -23.90 -6.68
C GLY A 151 12.90 -24.54 -5.47
N GLY A 152 12.29 -24.46 -4.28
CA GLY A 152 12.59 -25.36 -3.15
C GLY A 152 12.23 -26.82 -3.43
N LEU A 153 11.44 -27.08 -4.48
CA LEU A 153 11.22 -28.38 -5.11
C LEU A 153 11.85 -28.36 -6.52
N GLY A 154 13.19 -28.35 -6.56
CA GLY A 154 13.96 -28.55 -7.79
C GLY A 154 14.29 -27.26 -8.54
N GLN A 155 15.58 -26.91 -8.56
CA GLN A 155 16.13 -25.84 -9.40
C GLN A 155 16.05 -26.21 -10.89
N PRO A 156 15.60 -25.31 -11.77
CA PRO A 156 16.11 -25.25 -13.13
C PRO A 156 17.39 -24.42 -13.12
N ASN A 157 18.48 -25.09 -13.46
CA ASN A 157 19.81 -24.53 -13.65
C ASN A 157 19.75 -23.37 -14.68
N MET A 158 20.05 -22.13 -14.25
CA MET A 158 20.34 -21.03 -15.17
C MET A 158 21.84 -20.71 -15.11
N SER A 159 22.63 -21.65 -15.63
CA SER A 159 23.97 -21.38 -16.12
C SER A 159 23.88 -20.50 -17.37
N GLN A 160 24.50 -19.32 -17.27
CA GLN A 160 25.17 -18.54 -18.31
C GLN A 160 24.65 -18.69 -19.76
N GLY A 161 24.08 -17.61 -20.28
CA GLY A 161 23.85 -17.41 -21.71
C GLY A 161 24.25 -15.99 -22.11
N SER A 162 25.56 -15.78 -22.29
CA SER A 162 26.08 -14.65 -23.06
C SER A 162 25.70 -14.86 -24.52
N LEU A 163 24.97 -13.91 -25.12
CA LEU A 163 24.91 -13.78 -26.58
C LEU A 163 24.94 -12.29 -26.96
N ASN A 164 26.15 -11.82 -27.25
CA ASN A 164 26.36 -10.84 -28.30
C ASN A 164 26.68 -11.65 -29.57
N VAL A 165 25.83 -11.48 -30.60
CA VAL A 165 25.93 -11.96 -31.99
C VAL A 165 25.96 -13.47 -32.18
#